data_AF-A0A8H4B9I9-F1
#
_entry.id   AF-A0A8H4B9I9-F1
#
_cell.length_a   1.000
_cell.length_b   1.000
_cell.length_c   1.000
_cell.angle_alpha   90.00
_cell.angle_beta   90.00
_cell.angle_gamma   90.00
#
_symmetry.space_group_name_H-M   'P 1'
#
loop_
_entity.id
_entity.type
_entity.pdbx_description
1 polymer ?
#
loop_
_entity_poly.entity_id
_entity_poly.type
_entity_poly.pdbx_seq_one_letter_code
_entity_poly.pdbx_strand_id
1 'polypeptide(L)'
;MEDTVKQDLGALIKKYDEFIALKLKPSLKKELDERDLIFNSISEYQKLNTQIETIQDNKLDELKTMVDLGSQFFVQAHVPDTKYIYVNVGFGFHVQFTLDEAKKFIEKKVIHLQGPVDWVLFLYFSSHIPITIFFDLQPLYPNWIIPTFFQQLHGSYMALLNDPFMDKDIPVKWWFKSFSLCEAFLQLPFFFFATYGVFKDKSWVRLPLAVYCAHVMTTVVPCLAEIAFNKTFGLEDFQRNILLMLYSPYFFIPLIGLVDSYFRITNKLRANDAVLIEKKNE
;
A
#
# COMPACT_ATOMS: atom_id res chain seq x y z
N MET A 1 14.10 -37.24 -32.75
CA MET A 1 12.97 -36.52 -32.12
C MET A 1 13.37 -35.95 -30.76
N GLU A 2 14.10 -36.71 -29.94
CA GLU A 2 14.59 -36.29 -28.62
C GLU A 2 15.65 -35.16 -28.68
N ASP A 3 16.57 -35.21 -29.65
CA ASP A 3 17.59 -34.17 -29.83
C ASP A 3 17.03 -32.84 -30.33
N THR A 4 15.98 -32.89 -31.17
CA THR A 4 15.31 -31.69 -31.69
C THR A 4 14.58 -30.93 -30.58
N VAL A 5 13.96 -31.65 -29.64
CA VAL A 5 13.29 -31.06 -28.46
C VAL A 5 14.31 -30.47 -27.48
N LYS A 6 15.47 -31.10 -27.26
CA LYS A 6 16.54 -30.55 -26.42
C LYS A 6 17.17 -29.29 -27.02
N GLN A 7 17.32 -29.24 -28.34
CA GLN A 7 17.87 -28.07 -29.04
C GLN A 7 16.92 -26.87 -28.96
N ASP A 8 15.62 -27.11 -29.06
CA ASP A 8 14.56 -26.08 -28.95
C ASP A 8 14.44 -25.57 -27.50
N LEU A 9 14.55 -26.46 -26.49
CA LEU A 9 14.56 -26.09 -25.08
C LEU A 9 15.79 -25.25 -24.71
N GLY A 10 16.97 -25.60 -25.23
CA GLY A 10 18.21 -24.84 -25.02
C GLY A 10 18.17 -23.45 -25.65
N ALA A 11 17.59 -23.32 -26.85
CA ALA A 11 17.36 -22.03 -27.50
C ALA A 11 16.37 -21.15 -26.71
N LEU A 12 15.32 -21.78 -26.15
CA LEU A 12 14.33 -21.10 -25.33
C LEU A 12 14.93 -20.58 -24.00
N ILE A 13 15.72 -21.41 -23.31
CA ILE A 13 16.43 -21.02 -22.08
C ILE A 13 17.37 -19.85 -22.37
N LYS A 14 18.14 -19.91 -23.46
CA LYS A 14 19.05 -18.83 -23.83
C LYS A 14 18.32 -17.52 -24.12
N LYS A 15 17.18 -17.59 -24.80
CA LYS A 15 16.30 -16.43 -25.06
C LYS A 15 15.74 -15.85 -23.75
N TYR A 16 15.34 -16.69 -22.80
CA TYR A 16 14.91 -16.24 -21.48
C TYR A 16 16.06 -15.63 -20.67
N ASP A 17 17.25 -16.22 -20.67
CA ASP A 17 18.43 -15.69 -20.01
C ASP A 17 18.85 -14.34 -20.59
N GLU A 18 18.84 -14.20 -21.91
CA GLU A 18 19.09 -12.92 -22.60
C GLU A 18 18.02 -11.89 -22.24
N PHE A 19 16.74 -12.26 -22.19
CA PHE A 19 15.67 -11.35 -21.78
C PHE A 19 15.81 -10.92 -20.30
N ILE A 20 16.15 -11.86 -19.42
CA ILE A 20 16.40 -11.59 -18.00
C ILE A 20 17.59 -10.64 -17.84
N ALA A 21 18.69 -10.91 -18.53
CA ALA A 21 19.93 -10.15 -18.40
C ALA A 21 19.87 -8.77 -19.06
N LEU A 22 19.27 -8.66 -20.25
CA LEU A 22 19.28 -7.43 -21.05
C LEU A 22 18.09 -6.51 -20.78
N LYS A 23 16.96 -7.03 -20.30
CA LYS A 23 15.76 -6.22 -20.01
C LYS A 23 15.35 -6.22 -18.56
N LEU A 24 15.11 -7.37 -17.94
CA LEU A 24 14.57 -7.40 -16.57
C LEU A 24 15.55 -6.84 -15.54
N LYS A 25 16.82 -7.29 -15.55
CA LYS A 25 17.82 -6.81 -14.59
C LYS A 25 18.08 -5.30 -14.70
N PRO A 26 18.30 -4.71 -15.90
CA PRO A 26 18.49 -3.26 -16.03
C PRO A 26 17.24 -2.46 -15.67
N SER A 27 16.05 -2.95 -16.04
CA SER A 27 14.79 -2.28 -15.68
C SER A 27 14.57 -2.30 -14.17
N LEU A 28 14.82 -3.44 -13.52
CA LEU A 28 14.76 -3.55 -12.07
C LEU A 28 15.76 -2.61 -11.40
N LYS A 29 17.00 -2.54 -11.91
CA LYS A 29 18.02 -1.62 -11.38
C LYS A 29 17.57 -0.16 -11.51
N LYS A 30 17.08 0.23 -12.68
CA LYS A 30 16.56 1.58 -12.90
C LYS A 30 15.44 1.94 -11.91
N GLU A 31 14.48 1.02 -11.73
CA GLU A 31 13.38 1.20 -10.79
C GLU A 31 13.86 1.30 -9.34
N LEU A 32 14.86 0.49 -8.96
CA LEU A 32 15.49 0.57 -7.64
C LEU A 32 16.20 1.91 -7.44
N ASP A 33 16.94 2.39 -8.43
CA ASP A 33 17.66 3.68 -8.37
C ASP A 33 16.66 4.85 -8.24
N GLU A 34 15.56 4.85 -9.02
CA GLU A 34 14.49 5.85 -8.91
C GLU A 34 13.80 5.83 -7.54
N ARG A 35 13.53 4.64 -7.03
CA ARG A 35 12.98 4.46 -5.68
C ARG A 35 13.93 5.00 -4.61
N ASP A 36 15.23 4.77 -4.74
CA ASP A 36 16.23 5.23 -3.77
C ASP A 36 16.36 6.76 -3.78
N LEU A 37 16.20 7.42 -4.94
CA LEU A 37 16.11 8.89 -5.02
C LEU A 37 14.90 9.44 -4.25
N ILE A 38 13.74 8.79 -4.37
CA ILE A 38 12.53 9.16 -3.63
C ILE A 38 12.75 8.97 -2.13
N PHE A 39 13.30 7.83 -1.70
CA PHE A 39 13.59 7.59 -0.29
C PHE A 39 14.58 8.58 0.31
N ASN A 40 15.63 8.95 -0.42
CA ASN A 40 16.57 9.98 0.00
C ASN A 40 15.87 11.33 0.17
N SER A 41 15.02 11.71 -0.78
CA SER A 41 14.23 12.93 -0.69
C SER A 41 13.33 12.94 0.55
N ILE A 42 12.62 11.84 0.81
CA ILE A 42 11.78 11.70 2.03
C ILE A 42 12.62 11.85 3.30
N SER A 43 13.80 11.22 3.34
CA SER A 43 14.73 11.29 4.48
C SER A 43 15.20 12.72 4.73
N GLU A 44 15.55 13.48 3.69
CA GLU A 44 15.92 14.89 3.80
C GLU A 44 14.79 15.76 4.35
N TYR A 45 13.56 15.59 3.84
CA TYR A 45 12.39 16.29 4.35
C TYR A 45 12.09 15.95 5.82
N GLN A 46 12.25 14.69 6.23
CA GLN A 46 12.08 14.28 7.63
C GLN A 46 13.16 14.87 8.54
N LYS A 47 14.43 14.87 8.12
CA LYS A 47 15.53 15.52 8.86
C LYS A 47 15.24 17.01 9.05
N LEU A 48 14.80 17.69 8.00
CA LEU A 48 14.42 19.10 8.06
C LEU A 48 13.26 19.32 9.06
N ASN A 49 12.23 18.46 9.06
CA ASN A 49 11.12 18.59 10.02
C ASN A 49 11.59 18.49 11.48
N THR A 50 12.44 17.50 11.80
CA THR A 50 13.00 17.33 13.15
C THR A 50 13.86 18.53 13.57
N GLN A 51 14.62 19.12 12.64
CA GLN A 51 15.38 20.34 12.90
C GLN A 51 14.47 21.53 13.19
N ILE A 52 13.39 21.71 12.42
CA ILE A 52 12.39 22.75 12.65
C ILE A 52 11.73 22.58 14.02
N GLU A 53 11.35 21.36 14.39
CA GLU A 53 10.81 21.04 15.73
C GLU A 53 11.79 21.43 16.84
N THR A 54 13.06 21.07 16.70
CA THR A 54 14.10 21.40 17.67
C THR A 54 14.28 22.92 17.82
N ILE A 55 14.20 23.67 16.72
CA ILE A 55 14.31 25.14 16.74
C ILE A 55 13.09 25.77 17.44
N GLN A 56 11.88 25.26 17.15
CA GLN A 56 10.64 25.77 17.76
C GLN A 56 10.58 25.47 19.27
N ASP A 57 10.92 24.24 19.69
CA ASP A 57 10.85 23.81 21.09
C ASP A 57 11.84 24.59 21.97
N ASN A 58 13.03 24.87 21.45
CA ASN A 58 14.07 25.61 22.17
C ASN A 58 13.96 27.14 22.01
N LYS A 59 13.01 27.66 21.23
CA LYS A 59 12.82 29.09 20.94
C LYS A 59 14.13 29.81 20.61
N LEU A 60 14.92 29.21 19.72
CA LEU A 60 16.23 29.73 19.36
C LEU A 60 16.07 30.86 18.36
N ASP A 61 16.28 32.11 18.77
CA ASP A 61 16.28 33.27 17.86
C ASP A 61 17.55 33.32 16.99
N GLU A 62 18.65 32.74 17.50
CA GLU A 62 19.94 32.61 16.80
C GLU A 62 20.42 31.15 16.86
N LEU A 63 20.98 30.65 15.74
CA LEU A 63 21.50 29.28 15.65
C LEU A 63 22.98 29.28 15.26
N LYS A 64 23.82 28.59 16.03
CA LYS A 64 25.20 28.27 15.65
C LYS A 64 25.25 26.81 15.23
N THR A 65 25.60 26.54 13.99
CA THR A 65 25.68 25.17 13.45
C THR A 65 26.98 24.96 12.68
N MET A 66 27.48 23.73 12.68
CA MET A 66 28.58 23.34 11.81
C MET A 66 27.99 22.92 10.46
N VAL A 67 28.39 23.59 9.39
CA VAL A 67 27.95 23.30 8.02
C VAL A 67 29.09 22.62 7.29
N ASP A 68 28.80 21.48 6.67
CA ASP A 68 29.74 20.79 5.78
C ASP A 68 29.82 21.54 4.45
N LEU A 69 31.02 21.98 4.07
CA LEU A 69 31.31 22.62 2.78
C LEU A 69 31.75 21.61 1.70
N GLY A 70 31.81 20.32 2.05
CA GLY A 70 32.26 19.22 1.20
C GLY A 70 33.55 18.58 1.69
N SER A 71 33.79 17.33 1.29
CA SER A 71 34.97 16.54 1.68
C SER A 71 35.19 16.45 3.19
N GLN A 72 34.11 16.41 3.98
CA GLN A 72 34.13 16.40 5.46
C GLN A 72 34.77 17.66 6.06
N PHE A 73 34.71 18.80 5.36
CA PHE A 73 35.22 20.08 5.85
C PHE A 73 34.08 20.90 6.46
N PHE A 74 34.11 21.05 7.78
CA PHE A 74 33.06 21.73 8.53
C PHE A 74 33.45 23.16 8.90
N VAL A 75 32.55 24.11 8.66
CA VAL A 75 32.70 25.52 9.06
C VAL A 75 31.59 25.90 10.02
N GLN A 76 31.94 26.68 11.04
CA GLN A 76 30.96 27.22 11.97
C GLN A 76 30.16 28.35 11.30
N ALA A 77 28.88 28.10 11.05
CA ALA A 77 27.93 29.07 10.54
C ALA A 77 27.11 29.66 11.69
N HIS A 78 26.86 30.97 11.61
CA HIS A 78 25.99 31.69 12.51
C HIS A 78 24.76 32.16 11.74
N VAL A 79 23.58 31.73 12.17
CA VAL A 79 22.29 32.09 11.60
C VAL A 79 21.67 33.17 12.50
N PRO A 80 21.54 34.42 12.01
CA PRO A 80 21.08 35.55 12.82
C PRO A 80 19.55 35.64 12.99
N ASP A 81 18.77 34.94 12.16
CA ASP A 81 17.31 34.88 12.26
C ASP A 81 16.82 33.49 11.85
N THR A 82 16.12 32.80 12.74
CA THR A 82 15.56 31.46 12.52
C THR A 82 14.07 31.49 12.12
N LYS A 83 13.47 32.67 12.02
CA LYS A 83 12.04 32.83 11.73
C LYS A 83 11.63 32.33 10.35
N TYR A 84 12.55 32.38 9.39
CA TYR A 84 12.31 31.98 8.01
C TYR A 84 13.35 30.97 7.54
N ILE A 85 12.90 29.99 6.76
CA ILE A 85 13.77 29.00 6.12
C ILE A 85 13.50 28.96 4.62
N TYR A 86 14.53 28.64 3.85
CA TYR A 86 14.39 28.40 2.41
C TYR A 86 14.22 26.91 2.16
N VAL A 87 13.09 26.52 1.58
CA VAL A 87 12.81 25.12 1.21
C VAL A 87 12.81 25.01 -0.31
N ASN A 88 13.55 24.04 -0.84
CA ASN A 88 13.54 23.73 -2.27
C ASN A 88 12.19 23.09 -2.65
N VAL A 89 11.42 23.76 -3.51
CA VAL A 89 10.10 23.28 -3.96
C VAL A 89 10.16 22.50 -5.28
N GLY A 90 11.32 22.49 -5.95
CA GLY A 90 11.55 21.85 -7.24
C GLY A 90 12.03 22.83 -8.32
N PHE A 91 12.54 22.30 -9.44
CA PHE A 91 13.07 23.08 -10.58
C PHE A 91 14.13 24.12 -10.21
N GLY A 92 14.83 23.94 -9.09
CA GLY A 92 15.83 24.90 -8.59
C GLY A 92 15.24 26.12 -7.85
N PHE A 93 13.92 26.20 -7.67
CA PHE A 93 13.28 27.27 -6.92
C PHE A 93 13.30 26.99 -5.42
N HIS A 94 13.70 28.00 -4.66
CA HIS A 94 13.71 27.97 -3.20
C HIS A 94 12.74 29.03 -2.69
N VAL A 95 11.73 28.59 -1.93
CA VAL A 95 10.70 29.47 -1.38
C VAL A 95 11.01 29.73 0.07
N GLN A 96 10.88 31.00 0.48
CA GLN A 96 10.97 31.41 1.87
C GLN A 96 9.67 31.05 2.59
N PHE A 97 9.74 30.18 3.59
CA PHE A 97 8.62 29.78 4.43
C PHE A 97 8.85 30.21 5.89
N THR A 98 7.76 30.46 6.61
CA THR A 98 7.79 30.41 8.08
C THR A 98 7.93 28.97 8.57
N LEU A 99 8.39 28.77 9.81
CA LEU A 99 8.56 27.42 10.38
C LEU A 99 7.26 26.59 10.32
N ASP A 100 6.11 27.21 10.58
CA ASP A 100 4.80 26.51 10.56
C ASP A 100 4.31 26.21 9.13
N GLU A 101 4.55 27.11 8.18
CA GLU A 101 4.23 26.85 6.76
C GLU A 101 5.14 25.79 6.17
N ALA A 102 6.42 25.79 6.55
CA ALA A 102 7.38 24.77 6.14
C ALA A 102 6.95 23.39 6.64
N LYS A 103 6.51 23.26 7.89
CA LYS A 103 5.95 21.99 8.40
C LYS A 103 4.77 21.50 7.57
N LYS A 104 3.79 22.36 7.30
CA LYS A 104 2.64 22.01 6.45
C LYS A 104 3.05 21.60 5.04
N PHE A 105 4.03 22.29 4.44
CA PHE A 105 4.55 21.94 3.13
C PHE A 105 5.26 20.59 3.14
N ILE A 106 6.14 20.36 4.12
CA ILE A 106 6.90 19.12 4.29
C ILE A 106 5.95 17.94 4.48
N GLU A 107 4.96 18.05 5.36
CA GLU A 107 3.95 17.00 5.56
C GLU A 107 3.26 16.64 4.23
N LYS A 108 2.78 17.64 3.49
CA LYS A 108 2.13 17.42 2.19
C LYS A 108 3.07 16.80 1.15
N LYS A 109 4.34 17.21 1.14
CA LYS A 109 5.34 16.73 0.19
C LYS A 109 5.77 15.30 0.52
N VAL A 110 5.97 14.97 1.79
CA VAL A 110 6.27 13.61 2.26
C VAL A 110 5.12 12.67 1.92
N ILE A 111 3.87 13.09 2.15
CA ILE A 111 2.68 12.32 1.77
C ILE A 111 2.61 12.06 0.26
N HIS A 112 3.00 13.04 -0.56
CA HIS A 112 3.06 12.86 -2.02
C HIS A 112 4.17 11.88 -2.43
N LEU A 113 5.32 11.92 -1.73
CA LEU A 113 6.48 11.09 -2.01
C LEU A 113 6.37 9.66 -1.45
N GLN A 114 5.60 9.44 -0.38
CA GLN A 114 5.37 8.11 0.24
C GLN A 114 4.75 7.08 -0.71
N GLY A 115 4.12 7.58 -1.79
CA GLY A 115 3.88 6.82 -3.01
C GLY A 115 2.39 6.55 -3.27
N PRO A 116 2.03 6.36 -4.55
CA PRO A 116 0.64 6.13 -4.96
C PRO A 116 0.02 4.87 -4.33
N VAL A 117 0.84 3.86 -4.00
CA VAL A 117 0.37 2.59 -3.42
C VAL A 117 -0.19 2.78 -2.02
N ASP A 118 0.47 3.56 -1.16
CA ASP A 118 -0.01 3.80 0.22
C ASP A 118 -1.33 4.57 0.22
N TRP A 119 -1.50 5.49 -0.73
CA TRP A 119 -2.77 6.18 -0.93
C TRP A 119 -3.88 5.27 -1.43
N VAL A 120 -3.59 4.40 -2.40
CA VAL A 120 -4.55 3.40 -2.88
C VAL A 120 -4.96 2.48 -1.73
N LEU A 121 -4.02 2.00 -0.92
CA LEU A 121 -4.30 1.15 0.23
C LEU A 121 -5.09 1.89 1.32
N PHE A 122 -4.73 3.14 1.62
CA PHE A 122 -5.46 3.97 2.59
C PHE A 122 -6.92 4.18 2.17
N LEU A 123 -7.15 4.55 0.91
CA LEU A 123 -8.50 4.72 0.37
C LEU A 123 -9.27 3.40 0.36
N TYR A 124 -8.60 2.31 -0.03
CA TYR A 124 -9.14 0.95 0.00
C TYR A 124 -9.64 0.60 1.41
N PHE A 125 -8.78 0.61 2.44
CA PHE A 125 -9.19 0.28 3.81
C PHE A 125 -10.23 1.26 4.38
N SER A 126 -10.10 2.55 4.12
CA SER A 126 -11.02 3.58 4.63
C SER A 126 -12.44 3.42 4.06
N SER A 127 -12.55 3.13 2.77
CA SER A 127 -13.84 2.89 2.10
C SER A 127 -14.44 1.54 2.48
N HIS A 128 -13.63 0.52 2.76
CA HIS A 128 -14.11 -0.81 3.13
C HIS A 128 -14.77 -0.84 4.50
N ILE A 129 -14.33 -0.01 5.46
CA ILE A 129 -14.95 0.04 6.79
C ILE A 129 -16.48 0.25 6.72
N PRO A 130 -17.00 1.33 6.11
CA PRO A 130 -18.45 1.52 6.01
C PRO A 130 -19.11 0.50 5.09
N ILE A 131 -18.46 0.07 4.00
CA ILE A 131 -19.03 -0.92 3.08
C ILE A 131 -19.24 -2.26 3.80
N THR A 132 -18.22 -2.77 4.48
CA THR A 132 -18.32 -4.03 5.23
C THR A 132 -19.36 -3.94 6.34
N ILE A 133 -19.37 -2.84 7.11
CA ILE A 133 -20.36 -2.67 8.18
C ILE A 133 -21.78 -2.62 7.62
N PHE A 134 -22.05 -1.84 6.57
CA PHE A 134 -23.42 -1.59 6.12
C PHE A 134 -23.90 -2.48 4.99
N PHE A 135 -23.02 -3.25 4.35
CA PHE A 135 -23.33 -4.08 3.19
C PHE A 135 -22.91 -5.54 3.41
N ASP A 136 -21.62 -5.82 3.57
CA ASP A 136 -21.12 -7.22 3.59
C ASP A 136 -21.55 -7.99 4.84
N LEU A 137 -21.66 -7.32 5.99
CA LEU A 137 -22.09 -7.93 7.25
C LEU A 137 -23.61 -7.95 7.44
N GLN A 138 -24.40 -7.40 6.51
CA GLN A 138 -25.87 -7.45 6.60
C GLN A 138 -26.43 -8.87 6.79
N PRO A 139 -25.90 -9.93 6.14
CA PRO A 139 -26.38 -11.30 6.36
C PRO A 139 -26.17 -11.82 7.79
N LEU A 140 -25.25 -11.23 8.55
CA LEU A 140 -24.98 -11.59 9.95
C LEU A 140 -25.81 -10.78 10.95
N TYR A 141 -26.36 -9.64 10.55
CA TYR A 141 -27.16 -8.82 11.44
C TYR A 141 -28.63 -9.25 11.46
N PRO A 142 -29.29 -9.13 12.63
CA PRO A 142 -30.74 -9.17 12.65
C PRO A 142 -31.34 -7.92 11.99
N ASN A 143 -32.46 -8.09 11.27
CA ASN A 143 -33.06 -7.07 10.39
C ASN A 143 -33.41 -5.72 11.08
N TRP A 144 -33.46 -5.65 12.40
CA TRP A 144 -33.78 -4.43 13.14
C TRP A 144 -32.58 -3.48 13.36
N ILE A 145 -31.35 -3.96 13.14
CA ILE A 145 -30.13 -3.13 13.30
C ILE A 145 -29.86 -2.27 12.05
N ILE A 146 -30.29 -2.74 10.88
CA ILE A 146 -29.95 -2.11 9.60
C ILE A 146 -30.97 -1.02 9.27
N PRO A 147 -30.56 0.24 9.04
CA PRO A 147 -31.47 1.29 8.58
C PRO A 147 -32.18 0.91 7.27
N THR A 148 -33.43 1.32 7.11
CA THR A 148 -34.27 0.98 5.94
C THR A 148 -33.62 1.33 4.60
N PHE A 149 -32.87 2.43 4.53
CA PHE A 149 -32.10 2.82 3.34
C PHE A 149 -31.15 1.72 2.87
N PHE A 150 -30.36 1.13 3.77
CA PHE A 150 -29.38 0.10 3.42
C PHE A 150 -30.03 -1.24 3.06
N GLN A 151 -31.20 -1.53 3.62
CA GLN A 151 -32.00 -2.70 3.22
C GLN A 151 -32.54 -2.53 1.79
N GLN A 152 -33.04 -1.34 1.45
CA GLN A 152 -33.50 -1.02 0.09
C GLN A 152 -32.34 -1.07 -0.91
N LEU A 153 -31.19 -0.49 -0.56
CA LEU A 153 -29.99 -0.53 -1.39
C LEU A 153 -29.55 -1.97 -1.70
N HIS A 154 -29.51 -2.83 -0.67
CA HIS A 154 -29.20 -4.25 -0.86
C HIS A 154 -30.25 -4.96 -1.72
N GLY A 155 -31.54 -4.68 -1.51
CA GLY A 155 -32.62 -5.22 -2.34
C GLY A 155 -32.51 -4.80 -3.82
N SER A 156 -32.19 -3.53 -4.10
CA SER A 156 -31.95 -3.04 -5.46
C SER A 156 -30.73 -3.69 -6.10
N TYR A 157 -29.67 -3.90 -5.32
CA TYR A 157 -28.48 -4.62 -5.77
C TYR A 157 -28.77 -6.09 -6.10
N MET A 158 -29.52 -6.80 -5.26
CA MET A 158 -30.00 -8.16 -5.52
C MET A 158 -30.85 -8.23 -6.79
N ALA A 159 -31.79 -7.31 -6.96
CA ALA A 159 -32.66 -7.27 -8.13
C ALA A 159 -31.88 -7.03 -9.44
N LEU A 160 -30.75 -6.31 -9.38
CA LEU A 160 -29.93 -6.00 -10.55
C LEU A 160 -28.95 -7.13 -10.90
N LEU A 161 -28.19 -7.61 -9.90
CA LEU A 161 -27.04 -8.48 -10.14
C LEU A 161 -27.29 -9.95 -9.80
N ASN A 162 -28.32 -10.25 -9.01
CA ASN A 162 -28.61 -11.60 -8.54
C ASN A 162 -27.36 -12.26 -7.91
N ASP A 163 -26.61 -11.52 -7.07
CA ASP A 163 -25.34 -12.01 -6.53
C ASP A 163 -25.57 -13.27 -5.70
N PRO A 164 -24.99 -14.42 -6.10
CA PRO A 164 -25.28 -15.68 -5.46
C PRO A 164 -24.76 -15.74 -4.02
N PHE A 165 -23.77 -14.94 -3.62
CA PHE A 165 -23.21 -14.97 -2.27
C PHE A 165 -24.00 -14.17 -1.26
N MET A 166 -24.74 -13.17 -1.72
CA MET A 166 -25.55 -12.29 -0.90
C MET A 166 -27.02 -12.72 -0.83
N ASP A 167 -27.44 -13.64 -1.70
CA ASP A 167 -28.76 -14.22 -1.71
C ASP A 167 -29.00 -15.15 -0.50
N LYS A 168 -30.12 -14.91 0.21
CA LYS A 168 -30.55 -15.67 1.39
C LYS A 168 -31.28 -16.96 1.03
N ASP A 169 -31.74 -17.09 -0.21
CA ASP A 169 -32.59 -18.19 -0.69
C ASP A 169 -31.77 -19.34 -1.30
N ILE A 170 -30.48 -19.12 -1.57
CA ILE A 170 -29.56 -20.17 -2.04
C ILE A 170 -29.12 -21.05 -0.84
N PRO A 171 -29.15 -22.40 -0.96
CA PRO A 171 -28.80 -23.31 0.13
C PRO A 171 -27.46 -23.00 0.79
N VAL A 172 -27.39 -23.27 2.10
CA VAL A 172 -26.36 -22.76 3.01
C VAL A 172 -24.92 -22.98 2.50
N LYS A 173 -24.27 -21.88 2.12
CA LYS A 173 -22.85 -21.81 1.78
C LYS A 173 -22.01 -21.69 3.04
N TRP A 174 -21.88 -22.77 3.81
CA TRP A 174 -21.10 -22.74 5.06
C TRP A 174 -19.66 -22.27 4.86
N TRP A 175 -19.06 -22.58 3.72
CA TRP A 175 -17.74 -22.06 3.34
C TRP A 175 -17.74 -20.53 3.24
N PHE A 176 -18.74 -19.92 2.59
CA PHE A 176 -18.82 -18.47 2.41
C PHE A 176 -19.13 -17.77 3.74
N LYS A 177 -20.07 -18.32 4.51
CA LYS A 177 -20.37 -17.84 5.87
C LYS A 177 -19.14 -17.87 6.78
N SER A 178 -18.26 -18.85 6.61
CA SER A 178 -16.99 -18.89 7.36
C SER A 178 -16.07 -17.72 7.00
N PHE A 179 -16.02 -17.33 5.71
CA PHE A 179 -15.26 -16.15 5.28
C PHE A 179 -15.91 -14.85 5.75
N SER A 180 -17.24 -14.71 5.67
CA SER A 180 -17.94 -13.54 6.23
C SER A 180 -17.74 -13.40 7.74
N LEU A 181 -17.60 -14.52 8.47
CA LEU A 181 -17.25 -14.51 9.89
C LEU A 181 -15.82 -14.03 10.12
N CYS A 182 -14.85 -14.54 9.34
CA CYS A 182 -13.48 -14.04 9.35
C CYS A 182 -13.40 -12.55 9.00
N GLU A 183 -14.25 -12.08 8.10
CA GLU A 183 -14.35 -10.67 7.74
C GLU A 183 -14.79 -9.82 8.94
N ALA A 184 -15.86 -10.24 9.63
CA ALA A 184 -16.37 -9.55 10.81
C ALA A 184 -15.35 -9.47 11.96
N PHE A 185 -14.66 -10.58 12.24
CA PHE A 185 -13.84 -10.71 13.46
C PHE A 185 -12.34 -10.46 13.26
N LEU A 186 -11.82 -10.66 12.03
CA LEU A 186 -10.40 -10.50 11.73
C LEU A 186 -10.15 -9.31 10.80
N GLN A 187 -10.88 -9.22 9.70
CA GLN A 187 -10.61 -8.19 8.69
C GLN A 187 -11.11 -6.81 9.12
N LEU A 188 -12.33 -6.69 9.65
CA LEU A 188 -12.88 -5.38 10.05
C LEU A 188 -12.03 -4.68 11.12
N PRO A 189 -11.62 -5.32 12.23
CA PRO A 189 -10.67 -4.69 13.18
C PRO A 189 -9.34 -4.33 12.51
N PHE A 190 -8.87 -5.19 11.58
CA PHE A 190 -7.65 -4.94 10.83
C PHE A 190 -7.77 -3.73 9.89
N PHE A 191 -8.95 -3.41 9.34
CA PHE A 191 -9.12 -2.23 8.48
C PHE A 191 -8.81 -0.94 9.25
N PHE A 192 -9.30 -0.79 10.48
CA PHE A 192 -8.98 0.37 11.31
C PHE A 192 -7.48 0.46 11.60
N PHE A 193 -6.87 -0.68 11.94
CA PHE A 193 -5.44 -0.81 12.22
C PHE A 193 -4.58 -0.47 10.99
N ALA A 194 -4.95 -0.98 9.82
CA ALA A 194 -4.26 -0.76 8.56
C ALA A 194 -4.43 0.69 8.07
N THR A 195 -5.64 1.25 8.13
CA THR A 195 -5.90 2.67 7.78
C THR A 195 -4.99 3.59 8.58
N TYR A 196 -4.89 3.40 9.90
CA TYR A 196 -4.01 4.20 10.74
C TYR A 196 -2.53 3.96 10.41
N GLY A 197 -2.10 2.70 10.30
CA GLY A 197 -0.70 2.35 10.09
C GLY A 197 -0.16 2.81 8.74
N VAL A 198 -0.95 2.70 7.66
CA VAL A 198 -0.60 3.17 6.32
C VAL A 198 -0.63 4.69 6.26
N PHE A 199 -1.65 5.35 6.82
CA PHE A 199 -1.74 6.81 6.85
C PHE A 199 -0.56 7.48 7.59
N LYS A 200 -0.07 6.85 8.66
CA LYS A 200 1.08 7.33 9.44
C LYS A 200 2.42 6.75 8.98
N ASP A 201 2.44 6.05 7.84
CA ASP A 201 3.59 5.37 7.23
C ASP A 201 4.45 4.61 8.25
N LYS A 202 3.78 3.82 9.10
CA LYS A 202 4.45 3.06 10.15
C LYS A 202 4.98 1.75 9.59
N SER A 203 6.29 1.58 9.59
CA SER A 203 6.92 0.35 9.06
C SER A 203 6.47 -0.96 9.71
N TRP A 204 5.94 -0.93 10.94
CA TRP A 204 5.39 -2.12 11.60
C TRP A 204 4.11 -2.64 10.94
N VAL A 205 3.37 -1.81 10.19
CA VAL A 205 2.11 -2.22 9.55
C VAL A 205 2.34 -3.15 8.37
N ARG A 206 3.52 -3.09 7.75
CA ARG A 206 3.80 -3.77 6.47
C ARG A 206 3.71 -5.29 6.58
N LEU A 207 4.21 -5.89 7.67
CA LEU A 207 4.15 -7.34 7.85
C LEU A 207 2.71 -7.85 8.10
N PRO A 208 1.95 -7.30 9.06
CA PRO A 208 0.52 -7.61 9.19
C PRO A 208 -0.27 -7.36 7.91
N LEU A 209 0.03 -6.29 7.17
CA LEU A 209 -0.59 -5.97 5.89
C LEU A 209 -0.32 -7.04 4.84
N ALA A 210 0.91 -7.54 4.73
CA ALA A 210 1.23 -8.64 3.82
C ALA A 210 0.41 -9.91 4.16
N VAL A 211 0.29 -10.26 5.45
CA VAL A 211 -0.51 -11.41 5.90
C VAL A 211 -1.99 -11.22 5.55
N TYR A 212 -2.54 -10.04 5.83
CA TYR A 212 -3.90 -9.69 5.47
C TYR A 212 -4.13 -9.80 3.96
N CYS A 213 -3.25 -9.23 3.14
CA CYS A 213 -3.40 -9.24 1.70
C CYS A 213 -3.40 -10.66 1.13
N ALA A 214 -2.49 -11.51 1.61
CA ALA A 214 -2.46 -12.93 1.23
C ALA A 214 -3.77 -13.63 1.64
N HIS A 215 -4.26 -13.40 2.86
CA HIS A 215 -5.51 -13.96 3.33
C HIS A 215 -6.70 -13.53 2.44
N VAL A 216 -6.87 -12.24 2.17
CA VAL A 216 -7.99 -11.74 1.35
C VAL A 216 -7.97 -12.35 -0.05
N MET A 217 -6.80 -12.37 -0.69
CA MET A 217 -6.64 -13.02 -1.99
C MET A 217 -7.10 -14.49 -1.95
N THR A 218 -6.71 -15.24 -0.91
CA THR A 218 -7.14 -16.64 -0.76
C THR A 218 -8.64 -16.81 -0.56
N THR A 219 -9.32 -15.85 0.06
CA THR A 219 -10.78 -15.89 0.25
C THR A 219 -11.57 -15.43 -0.99
N VAL A 220 -10.99 -14.54 -1.80
CA VAL A 220 -11.63 -13.98 -3.01
C VAL A 220 -11.50 -14.93 -4.21
N VAL A 221 -10.42 -15.70 -4.30
CA VAL A 221 -10.21 -16.67 -5.41
C VAL A 221 -11.38 -17.65 -5.58
N PRO A 222 -11.89 -18.31 -4.52
CA PRO A 222 -13.10 -19.14 -4.62
C PRO A 222 -14.32 -18.37 -5.12
N CYS A 223 -14.52 -17.13 -4.65
CA CYS A 223 -15.65 -16.30 -5.07
C CYS A 223 -15.59 -15.98 -6.57
N LEU A 224 -14.42 -15.57 -7.07
CA LEU A 224 -14.20 -15.32 -8.50
C LEU A 224 -14.38 -16.59 -9.33
N ALA A 225 -13.89 -17.75 -8.86
CA ALA A 225 -14.03 -19.01 -9.56
C ALA A 225 -15.51 -19.45 -9.66
N GLU A 226 -16.26 -19.31 -8.57
CA GLU A 226 -17.70 -19.58 -8.53
C GLU A 226 -18.48 -18.65 -9.47
N ILE A 227 -18.19 -17.33 -9.47
CA ILE A 227 -18.82 -16.40 -10.43
C ILE A 227 -18.38 -16.71 -11.87
N ALA A 228 -17.13 -17.09 -12.14
CA ALA A 228 -16.66 -17.31 -13.50
C ALA A 228 -17.18 -18.61 -14.11
N PHE A 229 -17.16 -19.71 -13.34
CA PHE A 229 -17.31 -21.06 -13.89
C PHE A 229 -18.61 -21.74 -13.48
N ASN A 230 -19.25 -21.35 -12.38
CA ASN A 230 -20.47 -22.00 -11.93
C ASN A 230 -21.68 -21.52 -12.75
N LYS A 231 -22.31 -22.46 -13.44
CA LYS A 231 -23.52 -22.21 -14.24
C LYS A 231 -24.82 -22.44 -13.45
N THR A 232 -24.74 -23.10 -12.30
CA THR A 232 -25.90 -23.42 -11.44
C THR A 232 -26.56 -22.18 -10.85
N PHE A 233 -25.83 -21.06 -10.74
CA PHE A 233 -26.39 -19.79 -10.25
C PHE A 233 -27.34 -19.10 -11.24
N GLY A 234 -27.42 -19.55 -12.51
CA GLY A 234 -28.36 -18.96 -13.47
C GLY A 234 -28.09 -17.50 -13.84
N LEU A 235 -26.87 -17.00 -13.59
CA LEU A 235 -26.47 -15.62 -13.90
C LEU A 235 -26.48 -15.35 -15.40
N GLU A 236 -27.10 -14.25 -15.80
CA GLU A 236 -26.95 -13.68 -17.14
C GLU A 236 -25.52 -13.22 -17.40
N ASP A 237 -25.08 -13.17 -18.66
CA ASP A 237 -23.72 -12.77 -19.03
C ASP A 237 -23.37 -11.36 -18.52
N PHE A 238 -24.33 -10.44 -18.55
CA PHE A 238 -24.16 -9.09 -18.02
C PHE A 238 -23.93 -9.08 -16.50
N GLN A 239 -24.76 -9.81 -15.75
CA GLN A 239 -24.63 -9.94 -14.30
C GLN A 239 -23.28 -10.55 -13.93
N ARG A 240 -22.89 -11.63 -14.61
CA ARG A 240 -21.61 -12.30 -14.39
C ARG A 240 -20.43 -11.36 -14.62
N ASN A 241 -20.42 -10.62 -15.71
CA ASN A 241 -19.33 -9.70 -16.03
C ASN A 241 -19.22 -8.55 -15.02
N ILE A 242 -20.36 -7.97 -14.59
CA ILE A 242 -20.35 -6.93 -13.56
C ILE A 242 -19.86 -7.50 -12.23
N LEU A 243 -20.33 -8.68 -11.82
CA LEU A 243 -19.88 -9.31 -10.58
C LEU A 243 -18.37 -9.60 -10.61
N LEU A 244 -17.83 -10.10 -11.73
CA LEU A 244 -16.38 -10.27 -11.88
C LEU A 244 -15.64 -8.94 -11.75
N MET A 245 -16.14 -7.87 -12.38
CA MET A 245 -15.56 -6.54 -12.25
C MET A 245 -15.64 -5.99 -10.83
N LEU A 246 -16.72 -6.27 -10.11
CA LEU A 246 -16.93 -5.82 -8.74
C LEU A 246 -16.00 -6.55 -7.76
N TYR A 247 -15.80 -7.85 -7.90
CA TYR A 247 -14.98 -8.66 -6.99
C TYR A 247 -13.48 -8.62 -7.32
N SER A 248 -13.08 -8.36 -8.57
CA SER A 248 -11.67 -8.36 -8.99
C SER A 248 -10.76 -7.36 -8.24
N PRO A 249 -11.18 -6.11 -7.94
CA PRO A 249 -10.38 -5.18 -7.14
C PRO A 249 -9.93 -5.74 -5.79
N TYR A 250 -10.77 -6.57 -5.16
CA TYR A 250 -10.46 -7.25 -3.89
C TYR A 250 -9.39 -8.34 -4.02
N PHE A 251 -8.99 -8.70 -5.25
CA PHE A 251 -7.81 -9.52 -5.50
C PHE A 251 -6.60 -8.66 -5.87
N PHE A 252 -6.76 -7.74 -6.81
CA PHE A 252 -5.63 -6.98 -7.38
C PHE A 252 -5.06 -5.93 -6.42
N ILE A 253 -5.90 -5.23 -5.65
CA ILE A 253 -5.41 -4.23 -4.68
C ILE A 253 -4.62 -4.92 -3.56
N PRO A 254 -5.11 -6.00 -2.93
CA PRO A 254 -4.31 -6.79 -2.00
C PRO A 254 -3.03 -7.37 -2.61
N LEU A 255 -3.05 -7.83 -3.86
CA LEU A 255 -1.84 -8.30 -4.55
C LEU A 255 -0.77 -7.19 -4.63
N ILE A 256 -1.16 -5.98 -5.02
CA ILE A 256 -0.24 -4.83 -5.05
C ILE A 256 0.29 -4.55 -3.64
N GLY A 257 -0.59 -4.52 -2.63
CA GLY A 257 -0.20 -4.30 -1.23
C GLY A 257 0.74 -5.37 -0.67
N LEU A 258 0.55 -6.63 -1.07
CA LEU A 258 1.40 -7.76 -0.70
C LEU A 258 2.80 -7.60 -1.29
N VAL A 259 2.88 -7.29 -2.58
CA VAL A 259 4.15 -7.11 -3.30
C VAL A 259 4.92 -5.91 -2.75
N ASP A 260 4.26 -4.76 -2.57
CA ASP A 260 4.88 -3.57 -1.96
C ASP A 260 5.41 -3.87 -0.55
N SER A 261 4.57 -4.49 0.29
CA SER A 261 4.95 -4.83 1.66
C SER A 261 6.14 -5.81 1.69
N TYR A 262 6.12 -6.83 0.84
CA TYR A 262 7.20 -7.81 0.72
C TYR A 262 8.54 -7.14 0.39
N PHE A 263 8.55 -6.25 -0.61
CA PHE A 263 9.78 -5.55 -1.00
C PHE A 263 10.27 -4.63 0.11
N ARG A 264 9.39 -3.83 0.72
CA ARG A 264 9.78 -2.91 1.81
C ARG A 264 10.35 -3.65 3.02
N ILE A 265 9.73 -4.75 3.43
CA ILE A 265 10.22 -5.58 4.53
C ILE A 265 11.58 -6.19 4.17
N THR A 266 11.70 -6.81 3.00
CA THR A 266 12.93 -7.48 2.56
C THR A 266 14.11 -6.51 2.49
N ASN A 267 13.90 -5.30 1.96
CA ASN A 267 14.97 -4.31 1.86
C ASN A 267 15.40 -3.80 3.25
N LYS A 268 14.45 -3.62 4.17
CA LYS A 268 14.76 -3.23 5.54
C LYS A 268 15.56 -4.30 6.30
N LEU A 269 15.21 -5.58 6.10
CA LEU A 269 15.96 -6.70 6.68
C LEU A 269 17.39 -6.76 6.12
N ARG A 270 17.54 -6.68 4.79
CA ARG A 270 18.87 -6.65 4.14
C ARG A 270 19.76 -5.51 4.63
N ALA A 271 19.19 -4.32 4.81
CA ALA A 271 19.92 -3.17 5.34
C ALA A 271 20.39 -3.40 6.79
N ASN A 272 19.53 -3.98 7.64
CA ASN A 272 19.91 -4.33 9.00
C ASN A 272 21.01 -5.41 9.04
N ASP A 273 20.91 -6.44 8.19
CA ASP A 273 21.92 -7.50 8.10
C ASP A 273 23.29 -6.95 7.67
N ALA A 274 23.32 -6.02 6.71
CA ALA A 274 24.55 -5.36 6.27
C ALA A 274 25.24 -4.60 7.43
N VAL A 275 24.47 -3.83 8.21
CA VAL A 275 24.98 -3.08 9.38
C VAL A 275 25.51 -4.03 10.47
N LEU A 276 24.85 -5.18 10.67
CA LEU A 276 25.31 -6.18 11.63
C LEU A 276 26.60 -6.88 11.19
N ILE A 277 26.78 -7.09 9.89
CA ILE A 277 28.01 -7.65 9.32
C ILE A 277 29.18 -6.67 9.48
N GLU A 278 28.96 -5.37 9.21
CA GLU A 278 29.98 -4.34 9.41
C GLU A 278 30.41 -4.25 10.89
N LYS A 279 29.47 -4.22 11.84
CA LYS A 279 29.77 -4.22 13.29
C LYS A 279 30.48 -5.47 13.80
N LYS A 280 30.39 -6.58 13.08
CA LYS A 280 31.08 -7.84 13.44
C LYS A 280 32.51 -7.89 12.90
N ASN A 281 32.81 -7.05 11.90
CA ASN A 281 34.12 -6.94 11.26
C ASN A 281 34.97 -5.79 11.83
N GLU A 282 34.41 -4.95 12.71
CA GLU A 282 35.10 -3.99 13.59
C GLU A 282 35.47 -4.65 14.93
#